data_AF-A0A8S3IIM5-F1
#
_entry.id   AF-A0A8S3IIM5-F1
#
_cell.length_a   1.000
_cell.length_b   1.000
_cell.length_c   1.000
_cell.angle_alpha   90.00
_cell.angle_beta   90.00
_cell.angle_gamma   90.00
#
_symmetry.space_group_name_H-M   'P 1'
#
loop_
_entity.id
_entity.type
_entity.pdbx_description
1 polymer ?
#
loop_
_entity_poly.entity_id
_entity_poly.type
_entity_poly.pdbx_seq_one_letter_code
_entity_poly.pdbx_strand_id
1 'polypeptide(L)'
;KDQKLVVIGYFDRKTNNISERQAAKERLVAYFENGPGRECQIDHLYFERRSQRWPIIVNESFYEQIIGDKNKSFQYDLFGMKFEPNLQSYGFSNLRAYESVCSEVLKLCNLDPTSTIFLQYFSDIGILPLIASQHVDQSYGLDPSQFAIKAAIKTQEKYPHTENVQFNVCTKKDEFKTVLTKIEQNKKKNASLTCVFGPTRGELERQDLRQSSYI
;
A
#
# COMPACT_ATOMS: atom_id res chain seq x y z
N LYS A 1 15.64 9.07 10.72
CA LYS A 1 14.58 9.75 11.50
C LYS A 1 13.27 9.39 10.82
N ASP A 2 12.34 8.78 11.56
CA ASP A 2 11.05 8.38 11.02
C ASP A 2 10.26 9.64 10.64
N GLN A 3 9.78 9.73 9.40
CA GLN A 3 8.94 10.84 8.95
C GLN A 3 7.58 10.77 9.64
N LYS A 4 7.01 11.92 10.01
CA LYS A 4 5.69 12.03 10.63
C LYS A 4 4.70 12.67 9.65
N LEU A 5 3.72 11.87 9.26
CA LEU A 5 2.61 12.26 8.39
C LEU A 5 1.33 12.42 9.21
N VAL A 6 0.62 13.53 8.99
CA VAL A 6 -0.76 13.69 9.44
C VAL A 6 -1.65 13.91 8.23
N VAL A 7 -2.80 13.23 8.22
CA VAL A 7 -3.85 13.40 7.22
C VAL A 7 -5.14 13.78 7.96
N ILE A 8 -5.75 14.91 7.58
CA ILE A 8 -6.98 15.40 8.20
C ILE A 8 -8.11 15.35 7.18
N GLY A 9 -9.09 14.49 7.45
CA GLY A 9 -10.32 14.38 6.67
C GLY A 9 -11.30 15.49 7.01
N TYR A 10 -11.68 16.28 6.02
CA TYR A 10 -12.74 17.27 6.10
C TYR A 10 -13.97 16.77 5.34
N PHE A 11 -15.07 16.53 6.07
CA PHE A 11 -16.34 16.11 5.49
C PHE A 11 -17.17 17.32 5.07
N ASP A 12 -17.25 17.54 3.76
CA ASP A 12 -18.11 18.59 3.19
C ASP A 12 -19.55 18.07 3.13
N ARG A 13 -20.39 18.54 4.06
CA ARG A 13 -21.77 18.04 4.19
C ARG A 13 -22.76 18.75 3.29
N LYS A 14 -22.60 20.04 2.94
CA LYS A 14 -23.67 20.79 2.25
C LYS A 14 -23.23 21.99 1.40
N THR A 15 -22.01 22.50 1.52
CA THR A 15 -21.60 23.71 0.78
C THR A 15 -20.09 23.69 0.59
N ASN A 16 -19.67 23.62 -0.67
CA ASN A 16 -18.29 23.77 -1.13
C ASN A 16 -17.77 25.21 -0.90
N ASN A 17 -17.88 25.72 0.34
CA ASN A 17 -17.46 27.05 0.73
C ASN A 17 -15.92 27.07 0.80
N ILE A 18 -15.32 27.55 -0.29
CA ILE A 18 -13.87 27.62 -0.47
C ILE A 18 -13.23 28.42 0.66
N SER A 19 -13.86 29.50 1.12
CA SER A 19 -13.35 30.37 2.17
C SER A 19 -13.28 29.66 3.53
N GLU A 20 -14.31 28.89 3.89
CA GLU A 20 -14.30 28.10 5.14
C GLU A 20 -13.23 27.01 5.13
N ARG A 21 -13.08 26.32 3.99
CA ARG A 21 -12.02 25.33 3.78
C ARG A 21 -10.63 25.96 3.90
N GLN A 22 -10.43 27.12 3.30
CA GLN A 22 -9.16 27.82 3.34
C GLN A 22 -8.84 28.25 4.77
N ALA A 23 -9.81 28.83 5.48
CA ALA A 23 -9.66 29.16 6.90
C ALA A 23 -9.39 27.93 7.78
N ALA A 24 -9.99 26.77 7.47
CA ALA A 24 -9.69 25.52 8.18
C ALA A 24 -8.24 25.06 7.95
N LYS A 25 -7.76 25.10 6.71
CA LYS A 25 -6.36 24.79 6.38
C LYS A 25 -5.39 25.72 7.12
N GLU A 26 -5.65 27.02 7.12
CA GLU A 26 -4.83 28.01 7.83
C GLU A 26 -4.80 27.78 9.35
N ARG A 27 -5.95 27.45 9.96
CA ARG A 27 -5.99 27.07 11.39
C ARG A 27 -5.18 25.83 11.69
N LEU A 28 -5.21 24.83 10.81
CA LEU A 28 -4.41 23.61 10.97
C LEU A 28 -2.92 23.92 10.86
N VAL A 29 -2.51 24.75 9.90
CA VAL A 29 -1.13 25.23 9.77
C VAL A 29 -0.69 25.94 11.04
N ALA A 30 -1.47 26.92 11.51
CA ALA A 30 -1.17 27.64 12.74
C ALA A 30 -1.06 26.71 13.97
N TYR A 31 -1.94 25.71 14.08
CA TYR A 31 -1.94 24.74 15.17
C TYR A 31 -0.66 23.88 15.21
N PHE A 32 -0.20 23.37 14.06
CA PHE A 32 0.96 22.48 13.99
C PHE A 32 2.30 23.21 13.89
N GLU A 33 2.34 24.44 13.39
CA GLU A 33 3.60 25.22 13.32
C GLU A 33 3.85 26.03 14.58
N ASN A 34 2.80 26.69 15.11
CA ASN A 34 2.94 27.70 16.18
C ASN A 34 2.07 27.42 17.42
N GLY A 35 1.14 26.47 17.34
CA GLY A 35 0.20 26.13 18.41
C GLY A 35 0.60 24.89 19.22
N PRO A 36 -0.35 24.34 20.00
CA PRO A 36 -0.14 23.14 20.81
C PRO A 36 0.29 21.91 20.00
N GLY A 37 -0.09 21.83 18.71
CA GLY A 37 0.28 20.73 17.83
C GLY A 37 1.76 20.69 17.43
N ARG A 38 2.52 21.76 17.70
CA ARG A 38 3.95 21.86 17.38
C ARG A 38 4.78 20.75 18.02
N GLU A 39 4.39 20.28 19.20
CA GLU A 39 5.06 19.19 19.91
C GLU A 39 5.01 17.85 19.14
N CYS A 40 4.03 17.68 18.24
CA CYS A 40 3.97 16.52 17.35
C CYS A 40 5.13 16.47 16.34
N GLN A 41 5.74 17.62 16.03
CA GLN A 41 6.88 17.75 15.10
C GLN A 41 6.63 17.06 13.75
N ILE A 42 5.48 17.34 13.12
CA ILE A 42 5.07 16.70 11.87
C ILE A 42 5.94 17.18 10.71
N ASP A 43 6.26 16.28 9.78
CA ASP A 43 7.04 16.61 8.57
C ASP A 43 6.10 16.92 7.39
N HIS A 44 4.92 16.29 7.35
CA HIS A 44 3.91 16.51 6.31
C HIS A 44 2.49 16.57 6.88
N LEU A 45 1.69 17.51 6.39
CA LEU A 45 0.25 17.61 6.68
C LEU A 45 -0.53 17.62 5.36
N TYR A 46 -1.46 16.69 5.22
CA TYR A 46 -2.39 16.65 4.10
C TYR A 46 -3.82 16.90 4.55
N PHE A 47 -4.52 17.73 3.78
CA PHE A 47 -5.92 18.00 3.91
C PHE A 47 -6.69 17.15 2.92
N GLU A 48 -7.54 16.26 3.41
CA GLU A 48 -8.33 15.35 2.60
C GLU A 48 -9.77 15.88 2.48
N ARG A 49 -10.22 16.10 1.24
CA ARG A 49 -11.61 16.47 0.96
C ARG A 49 -12.47 15.22 0.84
N ARG A 50 -13.30 14.95 1.85
CA ARG A 50 -14.33 13.90 1.80
C ARG A 50 -15.68 14.50 1.41
N SER A 51 -16.28 14.01 0.34
CA SER A 51 -17.67 14.34 -0.02
C SER A 51 -18.58 13.13 0.22
N GLN A 52 -19.89 13.34 0.35
CA GLN A 52 -20.86 12.23 0.47
C GLN A 52 -20.88 11.29 -0.75
N ARG A 53 -20.28 11.68 -1.88
CA ARG A 53 -20.17 10.88 -3.10
C ARG A 53 -18.72 10.52 -3.34
N TRP A 54 -18.25 9.43 -2.71
CA TRP A 54 -16.86 9.00 -2.80
C TRP A 54 -16.75 7.56 -3.34
N PRO A 55 -16.09 7.31 -4.50
CA PRO A 55 -15.98 8.17 -5.68
C PRO A 55 -16.61 7.53 -6.94
N ILE A 56 -17.33 8.34 -7.72
CA ILE A 56 -17.70 8.07 -9.12
C ILE A 56 -16.80 8.99 -9.97
N ILE A 57 -15.63 8.47 -10.35
CA ILE A 57 -14.79 8.87 -11.50
C ILE A 57 -13.89 10.15 -11.35
N VAL A 58 -12.65 10.01 -11.87
CA VAL A 58 -11.68 10.97 -12.48
C VAL A 58 -10.71 11.83 -11.61
N ASN A 59 -9.40 11.53 -11.77
CA ASN A 59 -8.17 12.35 -11.83
C ASN A 59 -7.85 13.51 -10.85
N GLU A 60 -8.70 13.92 -9.91
CA GLU A 60 -8.29 14.93 -8.91
C GLU A 60 -7.80 14.26 -7.61
N SER A 61 -6.61 14.65 -7.14
CA SER A 61 -6.14 14.26 -5.80
C SER A 61 -7.05 14.88 -4.74
N PHE A 62 -7.77 14.06 -3.99
CA PHE A 62 -8.54 14.49 -2.80
C PHE A 62 -7.65 15.01 -1.67
N TYR A 63 -6.33 14.81 -1.79
CA TYR A 63 -5.33 15.21 -0.81
C TYR A 63 -4.58 16.45 -1.30
N GLU A 64 -4.59 17.48 -0.46
CA GLU A 64 -3.82 18.70 -0.64
C GLU A 64 -2.76 18.79 0.45
N GLN A 65 -1.48 18.87 0.08
CA GLN A 65 -0.40 19.09 1.04
C GLN A 65 -0.41 20.54 1.51
N ILE A 66 -0.56 20.75 2.81
CA ILE A 66 -0.62 22.08 3.44
C ILE A 66 0.59 22.37 4.34
N ILE A 67 1.31 21.35 4.82
CA ILE A 67 2.63 21.50 5.48
C ILE A 67 3.61 20.47 4.87
N GLY A 68 4.87 20.88 4.75
CA GLY A 68 5.98 20.07 4.24
C GLY A 68 6.46 20.50 2.85
N ASP A 69 7.61 19.98 2.44
CA ASP A 69 8.18 20.26 1.12
C ASP A 69 7.34 19.60 0.02
N LYS A 70 6.78 20.39 -0.89
CA LYS A 70 5.96 19.91 -2.02
C LYS A 70 6.75 19.09 -3.03
N ASN A 71 8.08 19.22 -3.03
CA ASN A 71 8.98 18.45 -3.88
C ASN A 71 9.43 17.14 -3.25
N LYS A 72 9.04 16.87 -1.99
CA LYS A 72 9.35 15.62 -1.28
C LYS A 72 8.06 14.91 -0.94
N SER A 73 7.87 13.74 -1.55
CA SER A 73 6.83 12.81 -1.10
C SER A 73 7.22 12.21 0.25
N PHE A 74 6.22 11.98 1.07
CA PHE A 74 6.36 11.15 2.26
C PHE A 74 6.71 9.71 1.83
N GLN A 75 7.61 9.07 2.56
CA GLN A 75 8.13 7.74 2.26
C GLN A 75 8.15 6.88 3.53
N TYR A 76 7.79 5.61 3.38
CA TYR A 76 8.10 4.59 4.37
C TYR A 76 9.49 4.05 4.10
N ASP A 77 10.33 4.02 5.13
CA ASP A 77 11.60 3.31 5.12
C ASP A 77 11.39 1.98 5.85
N LEU A 78 11.44 0.88 5.11
CA LEU A 78 11.19 -0.48 5.60
C LEU A 78 12.17 -1.42 4.91
N PHE A 79 12.88 -2.26 5.67
CA PHE A 79 13.85 -3.21 5.10
C PHE A 79 14.91 -2.59 4.16
N GLY A 80 15.30 -1.34 4.42
CA GLY A 80 16.25 -0.59 3.57
C GLY A 80 15.68 -0.13 2.23
N MET A 81 14.37 -0.31 2.01
CA MET A 81 13.65 0.16 0.84
C MET A 81 12.73 1.34 1.19
N LYS A 82 12.55 2.24 0.22
CA LYS A 82 11.75 3.45 0.34
C LYS A 82 10.49 3.32 -0.49
N PHE A 83 9.36 3.18 0.19
CA PHE A 83 8.05 3.05 -0.41
C PHE A 83 7.33 4.38 -0.37
N GLU A 84 6.72 4.78 -1.48
CA GLU A 84 5.86 5.97 -1.53
C GLU A 84 4.42 5.52 -1.34
N PRO A 85 3.82 5.70 -0.15
CA PRO A 85 2.40 5.42 0.00
C PRO A 85 1.59 6.34 -0.89
N ASN A 86 0.58 5.80 -1.55
CA ASN A 86 -0.48 6.65 -2.07
C ASN A 86 -1.35 7.05 -0.88
N LEU A 87 -1.63 8.33 -0.71
CA LEU A 87 -2.56 8.78 0.33
C LEU A 87 -3.99 8.23 0.11
N GLN A 88 -4.31 7.84 -1.13
CA GLN A 88 -5.54 7.10 -1.47
C GLN A 88 -5.45 5.59 -1.21
N SER A 89 -4.25 5.03 -1.01
CA SER A 89 -4.08 3.62 -0.60
C SER A 89 -3.98 3.52 0.92
N TYR A 90 -4.09 2.29 1.44
CA TYR A 90 -3.97 2.07 2.88
C TYR A 90 -2.55 2.45 3.34
N GLY A 91 -2.48 3.19 4.45
CA GLY A 91 -1.23 3.55 5.10
C GLY A 91 -1.03 2.77 6.38
N PHE A 92 0.23 2.48 6.73
CA PHE A 92 0.57 1.80 7.98
C PHE A 92 0.78 2.84 9.08
N SER A 93 -0.04 2.79 10.13
CA SER A 93 0.07 3.69 11.27
C SER A 93 1.26 3.37 12.19
N ASN A 94 1.75 2.11 12.15
CA ASN A 94 2.89 1.65 12.92
C ASN A 94 3.83 0.82 12.05
N LEU A 95 4.82 1.50 11.46
CA LEU A 95 5.78 0.88 10.54
C LEU A 95 6.63 -0.19 11.20
N ARG A 96 7.05 -0.01 12.46
CA ARG A 96 7.88 -0.99 13.17
C ARG A 96 7.12 -2.27 13.47
N ALA A 97 5.85 -2.15 13.86
CA ALA A 97 4.98 -3.31 14.04
C ALA A 97 4.75 -4.01 12.70
N TYR A 98 4.53 -3.25 11.63
CA TYR A 98 4.37 -3.81 10.29
C TYR A 98 5.63 -4.56 9.82
N GLU A 99 6.81 -3.98 9.98
CA GLU A 99 8.11 -4.61 9.67
C GLU A 99 8.30 -5.92 10.46
N SER A 100 7.93 -5.92 11.74
CA SER A 100 7.96 -7.12 12.58
C SER A 100 7.02 -8.21 12.07
N VAL A 101 5.77 -7.84 11.71
CA VAL A 101 4.80 -8.78 11.14
C VAL A 101 5.28 -9.34 9.82
N CYS A 102 5.78 -8.50 8.90
CA CYS A 102 6.36 -8.96 7.64
C CYS A 102 7.49 -9.95 7.86
N SER A 103 8.40 -9.67 8.79
CA SER A 103 9.51 -10.57 9.12
C SER A 103 9.03 -11.93 9.62
N GLU A 104 8.03 -11.97 10.50
CA GLU A 104 7.46 -13.22 11.00
C GLU A 104 6.71 -13.99 9.93
N VAL A 105 5.95 -13.32 9.06
CA VAL A 105 5.27 -13.96 7.92
C VAL A 105 6.30 -14.65 7.01
N LEU A 106 7.39 -13.98 6.64
CA LEU A 106 8.43 -14.57 5.80
C LEU A 106 9.09 -15.79 6.45
N LYS A 107 9.34 -15.76 7.77
CA LYS A 107 9.87 -16.91 8.50
C LYS A 107 8.93 -18.11 8.45
N LEU A 108 7.62 -17.87 8.62
CA LEU A 108 6.61 -18.93 8.56
C LEU A 108 6.45 -19.53 7.16
N CYS A 109 6.78 -18.76 6.12
CA CYS A 109 6.67 -19.19 4.73
C CYS A 109 7.75 -20.22 4.29
N ASN A 110 8.81 -20.45 5.09
CA ASN A 110 9.91 -21.38 4.80
C ASN A 110 10.43 -21.26 3.35
N LEU A 111 10.80 -20.04 2.98
CA LEU A 111 11.16 -19.67 1.61
C LEU A 111 12.51 -20.24 1.19
N ASP A 112 12.58 -20.77 -0.04
CA ASP A 112 13.80 -21.24 -0.68
C ASP A 112 14.11 -20.43 -1.95
N PRO A 113 15.33 -19.83 -2.07
CA PRO A 113 15.70 -18.97 -3.19
C PRO A 113 15.71 -19.63 -4.57
N THR A 114 15.73 -20.97 -4.63
CA THR A 114 15.92 -21.72 -5.88
C THR A 114 14.66 -22.47 -6.32
N SER A 115 13.72 -22.65 -5.41
CA SER A 115 12.56 -23.52 -5.61
C SER A 115 11.25 -22.95 -5.11
N THR A 116 11.22 -21.84 -4.36
CA THR A 116 9.95 -21.24 -3.95
C THR A 116 9.51 -20.16 -4.92
N ILE A 117 8.22 -20.18 -5.25
CA ILE A 117 7.50 -19.07 -5.85
C ILE A 117 6.63 -18.43 -4.77
N PHE A 118 6.79 -17.13 -4.53
CA PHE A 118 5.97 -16.38 -3.57
C PHE A 118 4.86 -15.63 -4.29
N LEU A 119 3.65 -15.67 -3.75
CA LEU A 119 2.52 -14.91 -4.25
C LEU A 119 1.77 -14.25 -3.11
N GLN A 120 1.62 -12.93 -3.15
CA GLN A 120 0.73 -12.21 -2.24
C GLN A 120 -0.51 -11.69 -2.97
N TYR A 121 -1.70 -11.97 -2.44
CA TYR A 121 -2.94 -11.32 -2.82
C TYR A 121 -3.31 -10.23 -1.81
N PHE A 122 -3.81 -9.10 -2.30
CA PHE A 122 -3.90 -7.82 -1.57
C PHE A 122 -2.51 -7.32 -1.17
N SER A 123 -1.63 -7.18 -2.17
CA SER A 123 -0.23 -6.81 -1.95
C SER A 123 -0.01 -5.32 -1.65
N ASP A 124 -1.03 -4.48 -1.81
CA ASP A 124 -0.95 -3.02 -1.67
C ASP A 124 0.25 -2.45 -2.48
N ILE A 125 1.05 -1.57 -1.89
CA ILE A 125 2.25 -0.98 -2.50
C ILE A 125 3.43 -1.98 -2.64
N GLY A 126 3.19 -3.27 -2.41
CA GLY A 126 4.12 -4.34 -2.77
C GLY A 126 5.28 -4.55 -1.79
N ILE A 127 5.14 -4.17 -0.52
CA ILE A 127 6.22 -4.34 0.47
C ILE A 127 6.62 -5.81 0.59
N LEU A 128 5.68 -6.70 0.93
CA LEU A 128 5.98 -8.11 1.20
C LEU A 128 6.54 -8.87 -0.03
N PRO A 129 6.02 -8.69 -1.28
CA PRO A 129 6.57 -9.36 -2.44
C PRO A 129 7.97 -8.85 -2.81
N LEU A 130 8.25 -7.55 -2.61
CA LEU A 130 9.57 -6.97 -2.85
C LEU A 130 10.61 -7.51 -1.86
N ILE A 131 10.27 -7.62 -0.58
CA ILE A 131 11.22 -8.18 0.41
C ILE A 131 11.33 -9.70 0.28
N ALA A 132 10.24 -10.40 -0.05
CA ALA A 132 10.28 -11.85 -0.28
C ALA A 132 11.15 -12.21 -1.48
N SER A 133 11.26 -11.33 -2.48
CA SER A 133 12.01 -11.54 -3.72
C SER A 133 13.49 -11.86 -3.49
N GLN A 134 14.06 -11.42 -2.36
CA GLN A 134 15.43 -11.71 -1.96
C GLN A 134 15.63 -13.17 -1.47
N HIS A 135 14.53 -13.90 -1.27
CA HIS A 135 14.51 -15.23 -0.65
C HIS A 135 13.82 -16.29 -1.49
N VAL A 136 13.43 -15.98 -2.74
CA VAL A 136 12.64 -16.87 -3.61
C VAL A 136 13.11 -16.81 -5.07
N ASP A 137 12.73 -17.83 -5.86
CA ASP A 137 13.04 -17.90 -7.29
C ASP A 137 12.24 -16.84 -8.07
N GLN A 138 10.95 -16.69 -7.75
CA GLN A 138 10.05 -15.69 -8.31
C GLN A 138 9.07 -15.17 -7.24
N SER A 139 8.69 -13.90 -7.33
CA SER A 139 7.74 -13.27 -6.42
C SER A 139 6.65 -12.54 -7.19
N TYR A 140 5.41 -12.60 -6.70
CA TYR A 140 4.24 -12.01 -7.34
C TYR A 140 3.45 -11.18 -6.34
N GLY A 141 3.11 -9.96 -6.71
CA GLY A 141 2.18 -9.11 -5.97
C GLY A 141 0.91 -8.84 -6.77
N LEU A 142 -0.23 -9.19 -6.20
CA LEU A 142 -1.54 -8.98 -6.81
C LEU A 142 -2.39 -8.06 -5.95
N ASP A 143 -2.97 -7.03 -6.57
CA ASP A 143 -3.83 -6.08 -5.88
C ASP A 143 -4.96 -5.56 -6.78
N PRO A 144 -6.19 -5.36 -6.27
CA PRO A 144 -7.27 -4.75 -7.05
C PRO A 144 -7.04 -3.27 -7.37
N SER A 145 -6.19 -2.56 -6.61
CA SER A 145 -5.90 -1.14 -6.81
C SER A 145 -4.80 -0.94 -7.85
N GLN A 146 -5.16 -0.37 -9.01
CA GLN A 146 -4.18 0.04 -10.01
C GLN A 146 -3.16 1.05 -9.45
N PHE A 147 -3.58 1.90 -8.52
CA PHE A 147 -2.67 2.86 -7.91
C PHE A 147 -1.62 2.19 -7.02
N ALA A 148 -2.02 1.16 -6.27
CA ALA A 148 -1.11 0.40 -5.41
C ALA A 148 -0.08 -0.37 -6.26
N ILE A 149 -0.52 -1.04 -7.33
CA ILE A 149 0.35 -1.71 -8.30
C ILE A 149 1.34 -0.75 -8.97
N LYS A 150 0.89 0.45 -9.37
CA LYS A 150 1.80 1.46 -9.93
C LYS A 150 2.86 1.91 -8.92
N ALA A 151 2.50 2.09 -7.65
CA ALA A 151 3.44 2.45 -6.60
C ALA A 151 4.45 1.31 -6.33
N ALA A 152 3.99 0.05 -6.36
CA ALA A 152 4.83 -1.13 -6.23
C ALA A 152 5.86 -1.23 -7.37
N ILE A 153 5.42 -1.08 -8.63
CA ILE A 153 6.30 -1.08 -9.81
C ILE A 153 7.32 0.05 -9.74
N LYS A 154 6.89 1.28 -9.41
CA LYS A 154 7.81 2.42 -9.24
C LYS A 154 8.85 2.17 -8.15
N THR A 155 8.47 1.42 -7.10
CA THR A 155 9.42 1.02 -6.06
C THR A 155 10.38 -0.02 -6.60
N GLN A 156 9.89 -1.07 -7.25
CA GLN A 156 10.68 -2.12 -7.90
C GLN A 156 11.77 -1.54 -8.82
N GLU A 157 11.43 -0.58 -9.68
CA GLU A 157 12.35 0.08 -10.61
C GLU A 157 13.55 0.77 -9.91
N LYS A 158 13.41 1.15 -8.63
CA LYS A 158 14.49 1.75 -7.84
C LYS A 158 15.43 0.72 -7.22
N TYR A 159 15.05 -0.56 -7.19
CA TYR A 159 15.77 -1.63 -6.50
C TYR A 159 16.09 -2.77 -7.48
N PRO A 160 17.26 -2.73 -8.16
CA PRO A 160 17.62 -3.70 -9.20
C PRO A 160 17.61 -5.17 -8.75
N HIS A 161 17.80 -5.45 -7.46
CA HIS A 161 17.74 -6.82 -6.93
C HIS A 161 16.31 -7.39 -6.80
N THR A 162 15.31 -6.69 -7.36
CA THR A 162 13.88 -7.10 -7.35
C THR A 162 13.34 -7.42 -8.76
N GLU A 163 14.24 -7.70 -9.71
CA GLU A 163 13.89 -8.08 -11.10
C GLU A 163 13.04 -9.35 -11.19
N ASN A 164 13.09 -10.23 -10.19
CA ASN A 164 12.28 -11.46 -10.09
C ASN A 164 10.87 -11.23 -9.52
N VAL A 165 10.44 -9.97 -9.36
CA VAL A 165 9.10 -9.61 -8.89
C VAL A 165 8.18 -9.24 -10.05
N GLN A 166 6.92 -9.68 -10.01
CA GLN A 166 5.89 -9.24 -10.96
C GLN A 166 4.65 -8.73 -10.23
N PHE A 167 4.17 -7.57 -10.64
CA PHE A 167 2.97 -6.94 -10.10
C PHE A 167 1.84 -6.92 -11.12
N ASN A 168 0.64 -7.39 -10.72
CA ASN A 168 -0.53 -7.37 -11.59
C ASN A 168 -1.76 -6.81 -10.87
N VAL A 169 -2.53 -6.01 -11.61
CA VAL A 169 -3.87 -5.61 -11.16
C VAL A 169 -4.79 -6.81 -11.25
N CYS A 170 -5.43 -7.15 -10.13
CA CYS A 170 -6.33 -8.30 -10.03
C CYS A 170 -7.60 -7.90 -9.28
N THR A 171 -8.67 -7.63 -10.01
CA THR A 171 -9.94 -7.13 -9.48
C THR A 171 -10.98 -8.21 -9.26
N LYS A 172 -10.86 -9.33 -9.98
CA LYS A 172 -11.84 -10.41 -10.01
C LYS A 172 -11.22 -11.76 -9.66
N LYS A 173 -12.05 -12.64 -9.11
CA LYS A 173 -11.67 -14.03 -8.79
C LYS A 173 -11.15 -14.81 -10.00
N ASP A 174 -11.71 -14.59 -11.19
CA ASP A 174 -11.28 -15.30 -12.40
C ASP A 174 -9.91 -14.83 -12.92
N GLU A 175 -9.56 -13.55 -12.69
CA GLU A 175 -8.24 -13.01 -12.97
C GLU A 175 -7.20 -13.67 -12.06
N PHE A 176 -7.52 -13.81 -10.77
CA PHE A 176 -6.67 -14.51 -9.80
C PHE A 176 -6.41 -15.96 -10.22
N LYS A 177 -7.45 -16.70 -10.59
CA LYS A 177 -7.32 -18.08 -11.11
C LYS A 177 -6.45 -18.16 -12.36
N THR A 178 -6.59 -17.20 -13.27
CA THR A 178 -5.77 -17.13 -14.48
C THR A 178 -4.29 -16.95 -14.14
N VAL A 179 -3.96 -16.08 -13.18
CA VAL A 179 -2.58 -15.89 -12.72
C VAL A 179 -2.04 -17.16 -12.05
N LEU A 180 -2.79 -17.76 -11.14
CA LEU A 180 -2.39 -19.02 -10.49
C LEU A 180 -2.14 -20.14 -11.51
N THR A 181 -3.02 -20.28 -12.50
CA THR A 181 -2.88 -21.30 -13.54
C THR A 181 -1.60 -21.09 -14.35
N LYS A 182 -1.29 -19.83 -14.70
CA LYS A 182 -0.04 -19.49 -15.40
C LYS A 182 1.20 -19.78 -14.57
N ILE A 183 1.16 -19.47 -13.26
CA ILE A 183 2.27 -19.77 -12.34
C ILE A 183 2.48 -21.29 -12.27
N GLU A 184 1.42 -22.05 -12.04
CA GLU A 184 1.46 -23.51 -11.96
C GLU A 184 1.92 -24.18 -13.25
N GLN A 185 1.59 -23.62 -14.42
CA GLN A 185 2.06 -24.13 -15.71
C GLN A 185 3.54 -23.84 -15.98
N ASN A 186 4.06 -22.72 -15.47
CA ASN A 186 5.42 -22.27 -15.74
C ASN A 186 6.41 -22.62 -14.61
N LYS A 187 5.93 -23.10 -13.47
CA LYS A 187 6.81 -23.45 -12.35
C LYS A 187 7.68 -24.65 -12.71
N LYS A 188 8.92 -24.66 -12.20
CA LYS A 188 9.81 -25.83 -12.28
C LYS A 188 9.15 -27.02 -11.57
N LYS A 189 9.43 -28.25 -12.02
CA LYS A 189 8.81 -29.48 -11.48
C LYS A 189 8.92 -29.64 -9.95
N ASN A 190 10.00 -29.14 -9.36
CA ASN A 190 10.26 -29.20 -7.92
C ASN A 190 9.97 -27.88 -7.19
N ALA A 191 9.37 -26.89 -7.87
CA ALA A 191 9.09 -25.61 -7.25
C ALA A 191 7.81 -25.67 -6.40
N SER A 192 7.88 -25.11 -5.20
CA SER A 192 6.73 -24.88 -4.32
C SER A 192 6.11 -23.52 -4.61
N LEU A 193 4.80 -23.41 -4.39
CA LEU A 193 4.07 -22.15 -4.42
C LEU A 193 3.63 -21.80 -3.00
N THR A 194 4.08 -20.65 -2.49
CA THR A 194 3.68 -20.11 -1.20
C THR A 194 2.80 -18.89 -1.40
N CYS A 195 1.55 -18.98 -0.95
CA CYS A 195 0.56 -17.91 -1.09
C CYS A 195 0.30 -17.23 0.25
N VAL A 196 0.36 -15.90 0.28
CA VAL A 196 -0.02 -15.06 1.42
C VAL A 196 -1.22 -14.19 1.04
N PHE A 197 -2.22 -14.14 1.92
CA PHE A 197 -3.39 -13.30 1.75
C PHE A 197 -3.38 -12.20 2.80
N GLY A 198 -3.36 -10.93 2.37
CA GLY A 198 -3.39 -9.75 3.25
C GLY A 198 -4.70 -8.94 3.20
N PRO A 199 -5.89 -9.55 3.37
CA PRO A 199 -7.16 -8.86 3.18
C PRO A 199 -7.47 -7.86 4.30
N THR A 200 -8.28 -6.86 3.98
CA THR A 200 -8.99 -6.05 4.97
C THR A 200 -10.07 -6.88 5.66
N ARG A 201 -10.56 -6.40 6.82
CA ARG A 201 -11.69 -7.03 7.53
C ARG A 201 -12.92 -7.20 6.63
N GLY A 202 -13.27 -6.17 5.86
CA GLY A 202 -14.42 -6.22 4.96
C GLY A 202 -14.23 -7.16 3.77
N GLU A 203 -13.00 -7.45 3.37
CA GLU A 203 -12.69 -8.42 2.32
C GLU A 203 -12.81 -9.86 2.84
N LEU A 204 -12.34 -10.15 4.05
CA LEU A 204 -12.52 -11.46 4.72
C LEU A 204 -14.00 -11.85 4.90
N GLU A 205 -14.88 -10.86 5.00
CA GLU A 205 -16.31 -11.04 5.15
C GLU A 205 -17.04 -11.34 3.82
N ARG A 206 -16.40 -11.09 2.65
CA ARG A 206 -16.98 -11.42 1.34
C ARG A 206 -16.90 -12.93 1.09
N GLN A 207 -18.02 -13.52 0.66
CA GLN A 207 -18.15 -14.97 0.40
C GLN A 207 -17.18 -15.47 -0.68
N ASP A 208 -16.74 -14.60 -1.57
CA ASP A 208 -15.90 -14.90 -2.72
C ASP A 208 -14.55 -15.50 -2.31
N LEU A 209 -14.03 -15.09 -1.15
CA LEU A 209 -12.82 -15.60 -0.50
C LEU A 209 -13.10 -16.78 0.45
N ARG A 210 -14.34 -16.98 0.92
CA ARG A 210 -14.71 -18.12 1.80
C ARG A 210 -14.98 -19.40 1.03
N GLN A 211 -15.33 -19.30 -0.26
CA GLN A 211 -15.52 -20.46 -1.14
C GLN A 211 -14.23 -20.88 -1.87
N SER A 212 -13.06 -20.51 -1.37
CA SER A 212 -11.80 -21.04 -1.91
C SER A 212 -11.53 -22.41 -1.34
N SER A 213 -12.01 -23.44 -2.03
CA SER A 213 -11.48 -24.82 -1.97
C SER A 213 -10.05 -24.91 -2.56
N TYR A 214 -9.24 -23.85 -2.38
CA TYR A 214 -7.95 -23.63 -3.05
C TYR A 214 -6.81 -23.35 -2.04
N ILE A 215 -7.04 -23.59 -0.75
CA ILE A 215 -6.01 -23.76 0.27
C ILE A 215 -6.01 -25.24 0.64
#